data_AF-A0A1Y3BEP3-F1
#
_entry.id   AF-A0A1Y3BEP3-F1
#
_cell.length_a   1.000
_cell.length_b   1.000
_cell.length_c   1.000
_cell.angle_alpha   90.00
_cell.angle_beta   90.00
_cell.angle_gamma   90.00
#
_symmetry.space_group_name_H-M   'P 1'
#
loop_
_entity.id
_entity.type
_entity.pdbx_description
1 polymer ?
#
loop_
_entity_poly.entity_id
_entity_poly.type
_entity_poly.pdbx_seq_one_letter_code
_entity_poly.pdbx_strand_id
1 'polypeptide(L)'
;QLKELVCKGNNQYPGAKYIIRDNGERIDLRFHPRPSDLHLEFGYKVERHIRNGDVIVFNRQPTLHKMSMMGHKIRVLPWSTFRFNLSVTTPYNADFDGDEMNL
;
A
#
# COMPACT_ATOMS: atom_id res chain seq x y z
N GLN A 1 16.42 -7.29 2.69
CA GLN A 1 15.14 -7.02 1.99
C GLN A 1 14.78 -5.52 1.98
N LEU A 2 14.64 -4.85 3.14
CA LEU A 2 14.27 -3.42 3.18
C LEU A 2 15.30 -2.48 2.52
N LYS A 3 16.60 -2.78 2.69
CA LYS A 3 17.68 -2.03 2.03
C LYS A 3 17.51 -1.96 0.51
N GLU A 4 17.10 -3.06 -0.12
CA GLU A 4 16.88 -3.10 -1.58
C GLU A 4 15.72 -2.19 -2.01
N LEU A 5 14.63 -2.15 -1.23
CA LEU A 5 13.48 -1.27 -1.49
C LEU A 5 13.87 0.20 -1.36
N VAL A 6 14.69 0.51 -0.37
CA VAL A 6 15.25 1.87 -0.16
C VAL A 6 16.16 2.26 -1.32
N CYS A 7 17.03 1.37 -1.80
CA CYS A 7 17.88 1.63 -2.97
C CYS A 7 17.08 1.84 -4.25
N LYS A 8 15.95 1.14 -4.45
CA LYS A 8 15.03 1.36 -5.57
C LYS A 8 14.31 2.72 -5.49
N GLY A 9 14.18 3.27 -4.28
CA GLY A 9 13.56 4.55 -4.03
C GLY A 9 12.05 4.55 -4.30
N ASN A 10 11.48 5.74 -4.50
CA ASN A 10 10.02 5.90 -4.63
C ASN A 10 9.50 5.65 -6.06
N ASN A 11 10.33 5.82 -7.09
CA ASN A 11 9.88 5.83 -8.48
C ASN A 11 9.80 4.42 -9.10
N GLN A 12 10.39 3.41 -8.45
CA GLN A 12 10.36 2.03 -8.93
C GLN A 12 9.56 1.15 -7.98
N TYR A 13 8.59 0.42 -8.53
CA TYR A 13 7.87 -0.63 -7.80
C TYR A 13 8.59 -1.98 -7.94
N PRO A 14 8.77 -2.77 -6.86
CA PRO A 14 8.51 -2.45 -5.46
C PRO A 14 9.66 -1.63 -4.83
N GLY A 15 9.34 -0.51 -4.18
CA GLY A 15 10.30 0.40 -3.57
C GLY A 15 9.85 0.94 -2.21
N ALA A 16 10.37 2.10 -1.83
CA ALA A 16 10.04 2.78 -0.58
C ALA A 16 9.98 4.30 -0.74
N LYS A 17 9.20 4.95 0.12
CA LYS A 17 8.99 6.40 0.08
C LYS A 17 9.78 7.13 1.17
N TYR A 18 9.82 6.59 2.38
CA TYR A 18 10.49 7.23 3.50
C TYR A 18 11.32 6.27 4.36
N ILE A 19 12.35 6.84 4.98
CA ILE A 19 13.05 6.27 6.13
C ILE A 19 12.77 7.18 7.32
N ILE A 20 12.36 6.59 8.44
CA ILE A 20 12.13 7.28 9.70
C ILE A 20 13.21 6.78 10.67
N ARG A 21 14.08 7.69 11.09
CA ARG A 21 15.15 7.42 12.07
C ARG A 21 14.58 7.40 13.49
N ASP A 22 15.37 6.93 14.44
CA ASP A 22 14.96 6.83 15.85
C ASP A 22 14.74 8.19 16.51
N ASN A 23 15.42 9.23 16.03
CA ASN A 23 15.21 10.62 16.44
C ASN A 23 13.90 11.24 15.88
N GLY A 24 13.13 10.48 15.09
CA GLY A 24 11.90 10.94 14.43
C GLY A 24 12.13 11.70 13.11
N GLU A 25 13.38 11.86 12.68
CA GLU A 25 13.71 12.47 11.39
C GLU A 25 13.20 11.59 10.24
N ARG A 26 12.47 12.21 9.31
CA ARG A 26 11.89 11.54 8.15
C ARG A 26 12.61 11.96 6.87
N ILE A 27 13.31 11.01 6.26
CA ILE A 27 14.03 11.19 5.01
C ILE A 27 13.13 10.78 3.85
N ASP A 28 12.88 11.72 2.93
CA ASP A 28 12.11 11.48 1.71
C ASP A 28 13.02 10.97 0.59
N LEU A 29 12.73 9.76 0.09
CA LEU A 29 13.53 9.10 -0.95
C LEU A 29 13.31 9.69 -2.36
N ARG A 30 12.39 10.64 -2.53
CA ARG A 30 12.13 11.30 -3.83
C ARG A 30 13.20 12.32 -4.21
N PHE A 31 13.82 13.00 -3.25
CA PHE A 31 14.70 14.14 -3.50
C PHE A 31 16.19 13.77 -3.58
N HIS A 32 16.51 12.59 -4.14
CA HIS A 32 17.89 12.09 -4.27
C HIS A 32 18.67 12.16 -2.95
N PRO A 33 18.30 11.32 -1.95
CA PRO A 33 19.01 11.27 -0.67
C PRO A 33 20.49 10.98 -0.92
N ARG A 34 21.36 11.58 -0.10
CA ARG A 34 22.79 11.29 -0.17
C ARG A 34 23.00 9.80 0.12
N PRO A 35 24.04 9.15 -0.44
CA PRO A 35 24.33 7.75 -0.16
C PRO A 35 24.45 7.42 1.35
N SER A 36 24.88 8.39 2.16
CA SER A 36 24.93 8.29 3.63
C SER A 36 23.55 8.17 4.27
N ASP A 37 22.54 8.84 3.73
CA ASP A 37 21.18 8.86 4.28
C ASP A 37 20.39 7.58 3.96
N LEU A 38 20.89 6.77 3.02
CA LEU A 38 20.34 5.45 2.66
C LEU A 38 20.83 4.33 3.59
N HIS A 39 21.76 4.63 4.51
CA HIS A 39 22.20 3.66 5.50
C HIS A 39 21.06 3.36 6.48
N LEU A 40 20.68 2.09 6.58
CA LEU A 40 19.65 1.63 7.50
C LEU A 40 20.31 1.05 8.74
N GLU A 41 19.89 1.54 9.90
CA GLU A 41 20.28 1.02 11.20
C GLU A 41 19.10 0.29 11.85
N PHE A 42 19.40 -0.56 12.84
CA PHE A 42 18.36 -1.21 13.63
C PHE A 42 17.61 -0.17 14.47
N GLY A 43 16.28 -0.22 14.45
CA GLY A 43 15.41 0.78 15.06
C GLY A 43 14.64 1.61 14.03
N TYR A 44 15.28 1.87 12.88
CA TYR A 44 14.69 2.70 11.83
C TYR A 44 13.47 2.03 11.22
N LYS A 45 12.49 2.84 10.84
CA LYS A 45 11.27 2.40 10.15
C LYS A 45 11.35 2.79 8.68
N VAL A 46 10.88 1.91 7.81
CA VAL A 46 10.84 2.15 6.36
C VAL A 46 9.40 2.10 5.90
N GLU A 47 8.91 3.20 5.34
CA GLU A 47 7.61 3.26 4.69
C GLU A 47 7.75 2.78 3.24
N ARG A 48 7.62 1.46 3.07
CA ARG A 48 7.68 0.79 1.77
C ARG A 48 6.36 0.92 1.00
N HIS A 49 6.40 0.67 -0.31
CA HIS A 49 5.18 0.46 -1.08
C HIS A 49 4.43 -0.79 -0.60
N ILE A 50 3.11 -0.80 -0.81
CA ILE A 50 2.25 -1.97 -0.62
C ILE A 50 2.70 -3.13 -1.53
N ARG A 51 2.63 -4.36 -1.05
CA ARG A 51 3.08 -5.55 -1.78
C ARG A 51 2.01 -6.64 -1.73
N ASN A 52 2.17 -7.60 -2.63
CA ASN A 52 1.31 -8.78 -2.67
C ASN A 52 1.29 -9.47 -1.29
N GLY A 53 0.10 -9.78 -0.81
CA GLY A 53 -0.13 -10.44 0.47
C GLY A 53 -0.31 -9.50 1.66
N ASP A 54 -0.05 -8.20 1.53
CA ASP A 54 -0.41 -7.23 2.56
C ASP A 54 -1.92 -7.23 2.78
N VAL A 55 -2.37 -7.08 4.03
CA VAL A 55 -3.80 -7.05 4.39
C VAL A 55 -4.29 -5.61 4.41
N ILE A 56 -5.41 -5.37 3.74
CA ILE A 56 -6.09 -4.08 3.65
C ILE A 56 -7.54 -4.22 4.09
N VAL A 57 -8.15 -3.11 4.48
CA VAL A 57 -9.60 -3.02 4.63
C VAL A 57 -10.16 -2.46 3.33
N PHE A 58 -11.23 -3.04 2.83
CA PHE A 58 -11.88 -2.58 1.61
C PHE A 58 -13.37 -2.40 1.86
N ASN A 59 -13.93 -1.29 1.41
CA ASN A 59 -15.33 -0.93 1.66
C ASN A 59 -16.03 -0.25 0.48
N ARG A 60 -17.35 -0.40 0.40
CA ARG A 60 -18.23 0.33 -0.52
C ARG A 60 -19.21 1.19 0.26
N GLN A 61 -19.38 2.44 -0.14
CA GLN A 61 -20.35 3.35 0.47
C GLN A 61 -21.72 3.20 -0.22
N PRO A 62 -22.84 3.28 0.53
CA PRO A 62 -22.95 3.39 1.98
C PRO A 62 -22.70 2.04 2.71
N THR A 63 -21.97 2.07 3.82
CA THR A 63 -21.70 0.89 4.66
C THR A 63 -22.88 0.61 5.60
N LEU A 64 -23.88 -0.15 5.12
CA LEU A 64 -25.07 -0.52 5.90
C LEU A 64 -24.90 -1.83 6.68
N HIS A 65 -24.00 -2.69 6.24
CA HIS A 65 -23.77 -3.99 6.86
C HIS A 65 -22.33 -4.09 7.34
N LYS A 66 -22.09 -4.91 8.39
CA LYS A 66 -20.73 -5.21 8.86
C LYS A 66 -19.86 -5.77 7.72
N MET A 67 -20.47 -6.52 6.81
CA MET A 67 -19.80 -7.10 5.64
C MET A 67 -19.49 -6.06 4.53
N SER A 68 -19.98 -4.83 4.64
CA SER A 68 -19.62 -3.75 3.73
C SER A 68 -18.21 -3.19 4.00
N MET A 69 -17.53 -3.68 5.06
CA MET A 69 -16.09 -3.50 5.30
C MET A 69 -15.45 -4.86 5.59
N MET A 70 -14.53 -5.31 4.74
CA MET A 70 -13.86 -6.60 4.93
C MET A 70 -12.37 -6.50 4.68
N GLY A 71 -11.62 -7.42 5.29
CA GLY A 71 -10.19 -7.57 5.06
C GLY A 71 -9.91 -8.32 3.76
N HIS A 72 -9.03 -7.78 2.92
CA HIS A 72 -8.55 -8.43 1.70
C HIS A 72 -7.03 -8.50 1.69
N LYS A 73 -6.48 -9.48 0.97
CA LYS A 73 -5.04 -9.54 0.68
C LYS A 73 -4.78 -8.86 -0.66
N ILE A 74 -3.86 -7.92 -0.68
CA ILE A 74 -3.50 -7.19 -1.90
C ILE A 74 -2.89 -8.15 -2.92
N ARG A 75 -3.29 -7.99 -4.18
CA ARG A 75 -2.52 -8.42 -5.34
C ARG A 75 -2.37 -7.22 -6.27
N VAL A 76 -1.14 -6.74 -6.44
CA VAL A 76 -0.82 -5.66 -7.35
C VAL A 76 -0.90 -6.19 -8.78
N LEU A 77 -1.75 -5.56 -9.57
CA LEU A 77 -2.02 -5.89 -10.97
C LEU A 77 -1.79 -4.63 -11.81
N PRO A 78 -1.50 -4.78 -13.12
CA PRO A 78 -1.57 -3.64 -14.03
C PRO A 78 -3.00 -3.08 -14.10
N TRP A 79 -3.13 -1.88 -14.67
CA TRP A 79 -4.38 -1.12 -14.87
C TRP A 79 -4.88 -0.37 -13.62
N SER A 80 -5.89 0.48 -13.82
CA SER A 80 -6.34 1.49 -12.85
C SER A 80 -7.70 1.18 -12.20
N THR A 81 -8.05 -0.10 -12.05
CA THR A 81 -9.31 -0.54 -11.42
C THR A 81 -9.06 -1.52 -10.29
N PHE A 82 -9.85 -1.41 -9.21
CA PHE A 82 -9.86 -2.45 -8.18
C PHE A 82 -10.53 -3.71 -8.72
N ARG A 83 -9.98 -4.87 -8.34
CA ARG A 83 -10.49 -6.18 -8.73
C ARG A 83 -10.68 -7.04 -7.51
N PHE A 84 -11.87 -7.63 -7.39
CA PHE A 84 -12.20 -8.58 -6.34
C PHE A 84 -13.02 -9.73 -6.92
N ASN A 85 -13.15 -10.80 -6.15
CA ASN A 85 -13.84 -12.00 -6.61
C ASN A 85 -15.36 -11.76 -6.71
N LEU A 86 -16.00 -12.32 -7.73
CA LEU A 86 -17.44 -12.18 -7.98
C LEU A 86 -18.31 -12.65 -6.80
N SER A 87 -17.89 -13.66 -6.03
CA SER A 87 -18.63 -14.11 -4.85
C SER A 87 -18.69 -13.07 -3.73
N VAL A 88 -17.90 -12.00 -3.82
CA VAL A 88 -17.85 -10.91 -2.83
C VAL A 88 -18.67 -9.69 -3.29
N THR A 89 -19.33 -9.74 -4.45
CA THR A 89 -20.21 -8.65 -4.90
C THR A 89 -21.44 -8.50 -4.01
N THR A 90 -22.06 -9.62 -3.59
CA THR A 90 -23.26 -9.63 -2.75
C THR A 90 -23.09 -8.87 -1.42
N PRO A 91 -22.05 -9.10 -0.59
CA PRO A 91 -21.88 -8.35 0.66
C PRO A 91 -21.58 -6.86 0.46
N TYR A 92 -21.01 -6.46 -0.68
CA TYR A 92 -20.78 -5.05 -1.03
C TYR A 92 -21.94 -4.41 -1.80
N ASN A 93 -22.91 -5.22 -2.23
CA ASN A 93 -23.98 -4.82 -3.14
C ASN A 93 -23.45 -4.11 -4.41
N ALA A 94 -22.37 -4.64 -4.99
CA ALA A 94 -21.67 -4.07 -6.15
C ALA A 94 -22.02 -4.80 -7.46
N ASP A 95 -22.04 -4.08 -8.58
CA ASP A 95 -22.47 -4.62 -9.90
C ASP A 95 -21.57 -4.19 -11.10
N PHE A 96 -20.50 -3.46 -10.86
CA PHE A 96 -19.46 -3.06 -11.85
C PHE A 96 -19.96 -2.16 -12.99
N ASP A 97 -21.04 -1.41 -12.80
CA ASP A 97 -21.58 -0.48 -13.80
C ASP A 97 -20.94 0.93 -13.77
N GLY A 98 -19.98 1.15 -12.87
CA GLY A 98 -19.43 2.46 -12.55
C GLY A 98 -19.08 2.65 -11.06
N ASP A 99 -19.28 1.61 -10.25
CA ASP A 99 -18.98 1.59 -8.82
C ASP A 99 -17.58 2.09 -8.42
N GLU A 100 -17.54 2.94 -7.39
CA GLU A 100 -16.34 3.33 -6.68
C GLU A 100 -16.29 2.69 -5.28
N MET A 101 -15.08 2.28 -4.86
CA MET A 101 -14.86 1.62 -3.58
C MET A 101 -13.55 2.13 -2.96
N ASN A 102 -13.50 2.12 -1.63
CA ASN A 102 -12.40 2.67 -0.86
C ASN A 102 -11.51 1.55 -0.29
N LEU A 103 -10.21 1.86 -0.17
CA LEU A 103 -9.15 1.02 0.39
C LEU A 103 -8.37 1.84 1.42
#